data_AF-A0A6P2M9S3-F1
#
_entry.id   AF-A0A6P2M9S3-F1
#
_cell.length_a   1.000
_cell.length_b   1.000
_cell.length_c   1.000
_cell.angle_alpha   90.00
_cell.angle_beta   90.00
_cell.angle_gamma   90.00
#
_symmetry.space_group_name_H-M   'P 1'
#
loop_
_entity.id
_entity.type
_entity.pdbx_description
1 polymer ?
#
loop_
_entity_poly.entity_id
_entity_poly.type
_entity_poly.pdbx_seq_one_letter_code
_entity_poly.pdbx_strand_id
1 'polypeptide(L)'
;MESKEAVAVHHFDPATLVYAGSSVAYIGPAGDRQVPAFAMLDAAPDAPAGHVARATSIEGGTWEVVQDHRSTPIYRTADGSRYEIGVADTRSAAWDGLGDMPAEFTTLPKPDGCYVWDGSSWTFDIASARAAATAAVDKKRDEVLASPFVYRGSRFSADAGTIAQIASMAQLAAVAKLAEQPYTAIWTSVDGVDVTFDADGMVGLAMAAAERQPAAYQVATQLKNRIAEAQDEAALTAVVWPQE
;
A
#
# COMPACT_ATOMS: atom_id res chain seq x y z
N MET A 1 -51.87 -13.72 48.83
CA MET A 1 -50.74 -13.67 47.89
C MET A 1 -50.74 -12.26 47.35
N GLU A 2 -49.91 -11.37 47.93
CA GLU A 2 -49.84 -9.99 47.48
C GLU A 2 -49.43 -9.97 46.00
N SER A 3 -50.27 -9.37 45.17
CA SER A 3 -49.91 -8.93 43.84
C SER A 3 -48.83 -7.86 44.02
N LYS A 4 -47.55 -8.26 44.00
CA LYS A 4 -46.45 -7.29 43.95
C LYS A 4 -46.56 -6.58 42.61
N GLU A 5 -46.99 -5.32 42.66
CA GLU A 5 -47.01 -4.46 41.50
C GLU A 5 -45.56 -4.31 40.98
N ALA A 6 -45.39 -4.52 39.68
CA ALA A 6 -44.09 -4.53 39.04
C ALA A 6 -44.15 -3.73 37.74
N VAL A 7 -43.04 -3.07 37.40
CA VAL A 7 -42.90 -2.23 36.21
C VAL A 7 -41.74 -2.75 35.36
N ALA A 8 -41.83 -2.61 34.04
CA ALA A 8 -40.72 -2.92 33.16
C ALA A 8 -39.57 -1.93 33.38
N VAL A 9 -38.33 -2.44 33.31
CA VAL A 9 -37.11 -1.64 33.25
C VAL A 9 -36.24 -2.15 32.12
N HIS A 10 -35.55 -1.24 31.46
CA HIS A 10 -34.78 -1.48 30.24
C HIS A 10 -33.30 -1.18 30.51
N HIS A 11 -32.47 -2.21 30.44
CA HIS A 11 -31.06 -2.17 30.76
C HIS A 11 -30.23 -1.71 29.58
N PHE A 12 -29.09 -1.10 29.85
CA PHE A 12 -28.07 -0.78 28.87
C PHE A 12 -26.67 -1.15 29.35
N ASP A 13 -25.77 -1.41 28.42
CA ASP A 13 -24.36 -1.69 28.70
C ASP A 13 -23.66 -0.40 29.17
N PRO A 14 -22.94 -0.38 30.31
CA PRO A 14 -22.37 0.85 30.84
C PRO A 14 -21.17 1.39 30.04
N ALA A 15 -20.58 0.61 29.13
CA ALA A 15 -19.46 1.06 28.30
C ALA A 15 -19.92 1.67 26.97
N THR A 16 -20.91 1.06 26.32
CA THR A 16 -21.43 1.45 24.99
C THR A 16 -22.77 2.16 25.05
N LEU A 17 -23.44 2.13 26.20
CA LEU A 17 -24.80 2.61 26.45
C LEU A 17 -25.89 1.90 25.65
N VAL A 18 -25.53 0.86 24.88
CA VAL A 18 -26.46 0.12 24.02
C VAL A 18 -27.45 -0.68 24.87
N TYR A 19 -28.72 -0.67 24.46
CA TYR A 19 -29.77 -1.47 25.07
C TYR A 19 -29.39 -2.96 25.15
N ALA A 20 -29.49 -3.54 26.35
CA ALA A 20 -29.06 -4.90 26.68
C ALA A 20 -30.21 -5.86 26.99
N GLY A 21 -31.45 -5.36 27.08
CA GLY A 21 -32.64 -6.16 27.37
C GLY A 21 -33.53 -5.55 28.44
N SER A 22 -34.66 -6.19 28.72
CA SER A 22 -35.62 -5.72 29.72
C SER A 22 -35.84 -6.73 30.84
N SER A 23 -36.24 -6.22 32.00
CA SER A 23 -36.64 -7.01 33.16
C SER A 23 -37.77 -6.30 33.92
N VAL A 24 -38.15 -6.80 35.09
CA VAL A 24 -39.13 -6.15 35.96
C VAL A 24 -38.47 -5.62 37.23
N ALA A 25 -38.86 -4.41 37.63
CA ALA A 25 -38.57 -3.83 38.93
C ALA A 25 -39.84 -3.86 39.79
N TYR A 26 -39.69 -4.19 41.07
CA TYR A 26 -40.81 -4.18 42.01
C TYR A 26 -41.10 -2.75 42.47
N ILE A 27 -42.39 -2.50 42.72
CA ILE A 27 -42.86 -1.29 43.36
C ILE A 27 -42.85 -1.53 44.87
N GLY A 28 -42.12 -0.70 45.59
CA GLY A 28 -42.02 -0.76 47.04
C GLY A 28 -43.34 -0.36 47.71
N PRO A 29 -43.49 -0.66 49.01
CA PRO A 29 -44.70 -0.30 49.76
C PRO A 29 -45.03 1.21 49.78
N ALA A 30 -44.03 2.07 49.50
CA ALA A 30 -44.20 3.52 49.41
C ALA A 30 -44.51 4.01 47.97
N GLY A 31 -44.67 3.10 47.00
CA GLY A 31 -44.88 3.43 45.59
C GLY A 31 -43.59 3.72 44.81
N ASP A 32 -42.42 3.56 45.43
CA ASP A 32 -41.12 3.76 44.82
C ASP A 32 -40.76 2.62 43.85
N ARG A 33 -40.16 2.95 42.71
CA ARG A 33 -39.72 1.97 41.71
C ARG A 33 -38.26 1.65 41.93
N GLN A 34 -37.94 0.39 42.18
CA GLN A 34 -36.55 -0.06 42.43
C GLN A 34 -35.79 -0.27 41.12
N VAL A 35 -35.49 0.82 40.42
CA VAL A 35 -34.76 0.79 39.13
C VAL A 35 -33.27 0.49 39.40
N PRO A 36 -32.71 -0.60 38.83
CA PRO A 36 -31.27 -0.88 38.94
C PRO A 36 -30.40 0.21 38.28
N ALA A 37 -29.12 0.25 38.63
CA ALA A 37 -28.15 1.03 37.86
C ALA A 37 -28.12 0.56 36.39
N PHE A 38 -27.83 1.49 35.48
CA PHE A 38 -27.78 1.25 34.04
C PHE A 38 -29.10 0.73 33.46
N ALA A 39 -30.23 1.19 34.02
CA ALA A 39 -31.57 0.88 33.53
C ALA A 39 -32.46 2.12 33.53
N MET A 40 -33.42 2.16 32.61
CA MET A 40 -34.42 3.21 32.49
C MET A 40 -35.84 2.62 32.51
N LEU A 41 -36.80 3.41 32.97
CA LEU A 41 -38.21 3.02 32.99
C LEU A 41 -38.86 3.15 31.60
N ASP A 42 -38.39 4.10 30.80
CA ASP A 42 -38.84 4.26 29.43
C ASP A 42 -38.30 3.11 28.57
N ALA A 43 -39.16 2.57 27.71
CA ALA A 43 -38.78 1.50 26.81
C ALA A 43 -37.80 2.00 25.75
N ALA A 44 -36.79 1.18 25.44
CA ALA A 44 -35.93 1.42 24.31
C ALA A 44 -36.77 1.41 23.02
N PRO A 45 -36.58 2.39 22.11
CA PRO A 45 -37.27 2.40 20.82
C PRO A 45 -36.80 1.23 19.97
N ASP A 46 -37.67 0.79 19.06
CA ASP A 46 -37.27 -0.18 18.04
C ASP A 46 -36.20 0.44 17.12
N ALA A 47 -35.07 -0.26 16.97
CA ALA A 47 -34.00 0.15 16.08
C ALA A 47 -34.11 -0.60 14.73
N PRO A 48 -34.09 0.09 13.59
CA PRO A 48 -34.05 -0.56 12.28
C PRO A 48 -32.72 -1.30 12.07
N ALA A 49 -32.64 -2.12 11.02
CA ALA A 49 -31.42 -2.81 10.66
C ALA A 49 -30.23 -1.84 10.50
N GLY A 50 -29.07 -2.21 11.05
CA GLY A 50 -27.88 -1.36 11.05
C GLY A 50 -27.90 -0.21 12.06
N HIS A 51 -28.85 -0.20 13.00
CA HIS A 51 -28.93 0.77 14.08
C HIS A 51 -29.12 0.08 15.42
N VAL A 52 -28.79 0.79 16.50
CA VAL A 52 -29.04 0.36 17.88
C VAL A 52 -29.62 1.49 18.70
N ALA A 53 -30.49 1.16 19.64
CA ALA A 53 -30.91 2.07 20.69
C ALA A 53 -29.82 2.14 21.77
N ARG A 54 -29.41 3.34 22.17
CA ARG A 54 -28.51 3.55 23.30
C ARG A 54 -29.01 4.66 24.23
N ALA A 55 -28.64 4.59 25.50
CA ALA A 55 -28.89 5.68 26.44
C ALA A 55 -28.01 6.88 26.10
N THR A 56 -28.53 8.10 26.30
CA THR A 56 -27.76 9.33 26.07
C THR A 56 -26.73 9.64 27.16
N SER A 57 -26.80 8.96 28.31
CA SER A 57 -25.88 9.12 29.43
C SER A 57 -25.80 7.85 30.29
N ILE A 58 -24.65 7.63 30.91
CA ILE A 58 -24.43 6.55 31.90
C ILE A 58 -25.26 6.74 33.17
N GLU A 59 -25.60 7.98 33.52
CA GLU A 59 -26.41 8.31 34.71
C GLU A 59 -27.91 8.04 34.48
N GLY A 60 -28.29 7.62 33.28
CA GLY A 60 -29.68 7.58 32.82
C GLY A 60 -30.06 8.87 32.08
N GLY A 61 -31.09 8.80 31.25
CA GLY A 61 -31.49 9.89 30.36
C GLY A 61 -32.62 9.46 29.44
N THR A 62 -32.48 9.80 28.16
CA THR A 62 -33.40 9.35 27.10
C THR A 62 -32.72 8.29 26.24
N TRP A 63 -33.51 7.58 25.44
CA TRP A 63 -32.99 6.75 24.37
C TRP A 63 -32.72 7.58 23.11
N GLU A 64 -31.66 7.23 22.39
CA GLU A 64 -31.43 7.64 21.00
C GLU A 64 -31.16 6.40 20.14
N VAL A 65 -31.46 6.52 18.84
CA VAL A 65 -31.17 5.47 17.86
C VAL A 65 -30.00 5.96 17.00
N VAL A 66 -28.92 5.19 17.01
CA VAL A 66 -27.67 5.54 16.32
C VAL A 66 -27.26 4.43 15.35
N GLN A 67 -26.51 4.79 14.31
CA GLN A 67 -25.97 3.82 13.36
C GLN A 67 -24.97 2.89 14.06
N ASP A 68 -24.98 1.61 13.68
CA ASP A 68 -24.07 0.58 14.19
C ASP A 68 -23.16 0.07 13.05
N HIS A 69 -21.90 0.47 13.11
CA HIS A 69 -20.87 0.09 12.14
C HIS A 69 -20.05 -1.13 12.55
N ARG A 70 -20.31 -1.73 13.72
CA ARG A 70 -19.46 -2.80 14.29
C ARG A 70 -19.40 -4.07 13.45
N SER A 71 -20.39 -4.30 12.59
CA SER A 71 -20.43 -5.41 11.63
C SER A 71 -19.95 -5.04 10.22
N THR A 72 -19.59 -3.78 9.98
CA THR A 72 -19.21 -3.27 8.66
C THR A 72 -17.69 -3.09 8.60
N PRO A 73 -17.01 -3.58 7.54
CA PRO A 73 -15.60 -3.27 7.33
C PRO A 73 -15.40 -1.75 7.17
N ILE A 74 -14.54 -1.18 8.01
CA ILE A 74 -14.17 0.22 7.98
C ILE A 74 -12.71 0.35 7.56
N TYR A 75 -12.41 1.34 6.74
CA TYR A 75 -11.09 1.62 6.19
C TYR A 75 -10.69 3.06 6.50
N ARG A 76 -9.39 3.29 6.66
CA ARG A 76 -8.81 4.63 6.83
C ARG A 76 -8.71 5.32 5.48
N THR A 77 -9.23 6.54 5.36
CA THR A 77 -9.15 7.33 4.12
C THR A 77 -7.72 7.79 3.80
N ALA A 78 -6.84 7.82 4.81
CA ALA A 78 -5.44 8.20 4.65
C ALA A 78 -4.62 7.22 3.78
N ASP A 79 -4.84 5.91 3.94
CA ASP A 79 -4.01 4.90 3.26
C ASP A 79 -4.77 3.66 2.77
N GLY A 80 -6.05 3.51 3.13
CA GLY A 80 -6.88 2.36 2.79
C GLY A 80 -6.75 1.18 3.77
N SER A 81 -5.98 1.33 4.85
CA SER A 81 -5.83 0.25 5.85
C SER A 81 -7.14 -0.03 6.58
N ARG A 82 -7.32 -1.28 7.01
CA ARG A 82 -8.51 -1.69 7.76
C ARG A 82 -8.47 -1.09 9.17
N TYR A 83 -9.57 -0.47 9.59
CA TYR A 83 -9.76 -0.02 10.95
C TYR A 83 -10.36 -1.14 11.81
N GLU A 84 -9.77 -1.34 12.99
CA GLU A 84 -10.33 -2.22 14.04
C GLU A 84 -11.09 -1.36 15.05
N ILE A 85 -12.41 -1.52 15.05
CA ILE A 85 -13.31 -0.76 15.91
C ILE A 85 -12.99 -0.99 17.40
N GLY A 86 -13.01 0.09 18.19
CA GLY A 86 -12.70 0.07 19.62
C GLY A 86 -11.21 0.08 19.94
N VAL A 87 -10.33 0.07 18.94
CA VAL A 87 -8.88 0.17 19.13
C VAL A 87 -8.43 1.60 18.84
N ALA A 88 -7.81 2.24 19.85
CA ALA A 88 -7.09 3.49 19.65
C ALA A 88 -5.73 3.19 19.00
N ASP A 89 -5.31 4.01 18.05
CA ASP A 89 -3.93 3.97 17.54
C ASP A 89 -3.33 5.37 17.48
N THR A 90 -2.11 5.48 16.96
CA THR A 90 -1.40 6.76 16.85
C THR A 90 -2.01 7.71 15.83
N ARG A 91 -2.95 7.25 15.00
CA ARG A 91 -3.50 7.98 13.86
C ARG A 91 -4.96 8.40 14.06
N SER A 92 -5.70 7.73 14.95
CA SER A 92 -7.10 8.04 15.24
C SER A 92 -7.46 7.73 16.70
N ALA A 93 -8.34 8.56 17.28
CA ALA A 93 -8.97 8.23 18.54
C ALA A 93 -9.77 6.92 18.42
N ALA A 94 -9.93 6.17 19.52
CA ALA A 94 -10.80 5.00 19.51
C ALA A 94 -12.23 5.43 19.19
N TRP A 95 -12.74 4.96 18.05
CA TRP A 95 -14.15 5.02 17.71
C TRP A 95 -14.72 3.61 17.90
N ASP A 96 -15.81 3.53 18.64
CA ASP A 96 -16.49 2.27 19.02
C ASP A 96 -17.47 1.77 17.96
N GLY A 97 -17.55 2.46 16.82
CA GLY A 97 -18.41 2.10 15.70
C GLY A 97 -19.87 2.51 15.87
N LEU A 98 -20.19 3.34 16.87
CA LEU A 98 -21.55 3.80 17.15
C LEU A 98 -21.73 5.27 16.77
N GLY A 99 -22.86 5.58 16.15
CA GLY A 99 -23.19 6.94 15.70
C GLY A 99 -22.47 7.34 14.42
N ASP A 100 -22.32 8.66 14.25
CA ASP A 100 -21.74 9.22 13.03
C ASP A 100 -20.30 8.76 12.83
N MET A 101 -20.01 8.25 11.64
CA MET A 101 -18.66 7.82 11.26
C MET A 101 -17.73 9.04 11.13
N PRO A 102 -16.58 9.06 11.82
CA PRO A 102 -15.55 10.08 11.63
C PRO A 102 -15.08 10.20 10.18
N ALA A 103 -14.71 11.42 9.74
CA ALA A 103 -14.36 11.72 8.35
C ALA A 103 -13.07 11.03 7.87
N GLU A 104 -12.22 10.59 8.80
CA GLU A 104 -11.03 9.78 8.53
C GLU A 104 -11.34 8.34 8.12
N PHE A 105 -12.61 7.93 8.17
CA PHE A 105 -13.06 6.57 7.85
C PHE A 105 -14.00 6.51 6.65
N THR A 106 -14.00 5.35 6.01
CA THR A 106 -14.90 5.02 4.92
C THR A 106 -15.24 3.53 4.94
N THR A 107 -16.40 3.17 4.42
CA THR A 107 -16.78 1.78 4.16
C THR A 107 -16.27 1.29 2.79
N LEU A 108 -15.72 2.19 1.98
CA LEU A 108 -15.21 1.89 0.64
C LEU A 108 -13.77 1.37 0.73
N PRO A 109 -13.50 0.12 0.32
CA PRO A 109 -12.13 -0.38 0.28
C PRO A 109 -11.32 0.41 -0.74
N LYS A 110 -10.04 0.67 -0.41
CA LYS A 110 -9.11 1.28 -1.35
C LYS A 110 -8.83 0.29 -2.50
N PRO A 111 -8.99 0.70 -3.77
CA PRO A 111 -8.55 -0.12 -4.90
C PRO A 111 -7.04 -0.34 -4.88
N ASP A 112 -6.61 -1.44 -5.49
CA ASP A 112 -5.19 -1.66 -5.73
C ASP A 112 -4.60 -0.56 -6.62
N GLY A 113 -3.31 -0.27 -6.45
CA GLY A 113 -2.61 0.75 -7.24
C GLY A 113 -2.60 2.15 -6.61
N CYS A 114 -2.48 3.17 -7.45
CA CYS A 114 -2.29 4.56 -7.01
C CYS A 114 -3.63 5.27 -6.87
N TYR A 115 -4.26 5.13 -5.71
CA TYR A 115 -5.51 5.79 -5.38
C TYR A 115 -5.39 6.66 -4.12
N VAL A 116 -6.07 7.80 -4.15
CA VAL A 116 -6.17 8.77 -3.05
C VAL A 116 -7.62 9.11 -2.76
N TRP A 117 -7.93 9.35 -1.49
CA TRP A 117 -9.29 9.73 -1.08
C TRP A 117 -9.55 11.21 -1.40
N ASP A 118 -10.65 11.50 -2.11
CA ASP A 118 -11.03 12.88 -2.49
C ASP A 118 -11.96 13.57 -1.48
N GLY A 119 -12.32 12.87 -0.40
CA GLY A 119 -13.34 13.30 0.57
C GLY A 119 -14.61 12.45 0.51
N SER A 120 -14.85 11.74 -0.59
CA SER A 120 -16.06 10.94 -0.85
C SER A 120 -15.81 9.60 -1.52
N SER A 121 -14.74 9.49 -2.31
CA SER A 121 -14.40 8.29 -3.08
C SER A 121 -12.90 8.16 -3.29
N TRP A 122 -12.45 6.94 -3.64
CA TRP A 122 -11.08 6.70 -4.07
C TRP A 122 -10.93 7.12 -5.53
N THR A 123 -10.03 8.08 -5.78
CA THR A 123 -9.72 8.60 -7.11
C THR A 123 -8.33 8.17 -7.54
N PHE A 124 -8.19 7.84 -8.82
CA PHE A 124 -6.91 7.43 -9.37
C PHE A 124 -5.94 8.61 -9.42
N ASP A 125 -4.82 8.48 -8.71
CA ASP A 125 -3.76 9.48 -8.68
C ASP A 125 -2.76 9.22 -9.81
N ILE A 126 -3.08 9.78 -10.99
CA ILE A 126 -2.23 9.68 -12.17
C ILE A 126 -0.82 10.25 -11.95
N ALA A 127 -0.65 11.26 -11.08
CA ALA A 127 0.64 11.86 -10.81
C ALA A 127 1.55 10.88 -10.05
N SER A 128 1.04 10.28 -8.97
CA SER A 128 1.74 9.24 -8.23
C SER A 128 1.99 7.99 -9.09
N ALA A 129 1.02 7.60 -9.91
CA ALA A 129 1.15 6.45 -10.82
C ALA A 129 2.27 6.66 -11.85
N ARG A 130 2.35 7.85 -12.47
CA ARG A 130 3.43 8.21 -13.40
C ARG A 130 4.80 8.24 -12.73
N ALA A 131 4.87 8.75 -11.48
CA ALA A 131 6.12 8.75 -10.72
C ALA A 131 6.61 7.33 -10.42
N ALA A 132 5.71 6.45 -9.97
CA ALA A 132 6.02 5.03 -9.72
C ALA A 132 6.45 4.30 -11.01
N ALA A 133 5.74 4.52 -12.12
CA ALA A 133 6.08 3.94 -13.42
C ALA A 133 7.46 4.43 -13.92
N THR A 134 7.76 5.72 -13.74
CA THR A 134 9.07 6.30 -14.11
C THR A 134 10.20 5.65 -13.31
N ALA A 135 10.00 5.48 -12.00
CA ALA A 135 10.97 4.80 -11.14
C ALA A 135 11.16 3.32 -11.54
N ALA A 136 10.09 2.63 -11.94
CA ALA A 136 10.16 1.27 -12.45
C ALA A 136 10.96 1.18 -13.77
N VAL A 137 10.79 2.14 -14.69
CA VAL A 137 11.60 2.24 -15.92
C VAL A 137 13.07 2.48 -15.60
N ASP A 138 13.38 3.37 -14.66
CA ASP A 138 14.76 3.62 -14.23
C ASP A 138 15.40 2.37 -13.62
N LYS A 139 14.68 1.70 -12.70
CA LYS A 139 15.12 0.43 -12.13
C LYS A 139 15.38 -0.61 -13.22
N LYS A 140 14.47 -0.74 -14.19
CA LYS A 140 14.62 -1.72 -15.27
C LYS A 140 15.79 -1.40 -16.19
N ARG A 141 16.02 -0.14 -16.53
CA ARG A 141 17.21 0.30 -17.27
C ARG A 141 18.48 -0.13 -16.55
N ASP A 142 18.55 0.12 -15.24
CA ASP A 142 19.73 -0.19 -14.45
C ASP A 142 19.97 -1.70 -14.35
N GLU A 143 18.90 -2.50 -14.22
CA GLU A 143 18.95 -3.97 -14.32
C GLU A 143 19.47 -4.44 -15.69
N VAL A 144 19.00 -3.84 -16.78
CA VAL A 144 19.46 -4.16 -18.14
C VAL A 144 20.95 -3.84 -18.27
N LEU A 145 21.39 -2.67 -17.81
CA LEU A 145 22.81 -2.29 -17.87
C LEU A 145 23.71 -3.19 -17.04
N ALA A 146 23.23 -3.68 -15.89
CA ALA A 146 23.96 -4.62 -15.04
C ALA A 146 23.92 -6.08 -15.55
N SER A 147 23.01 -6.40 -16.47
CA SER A 147 22.88 -7.77 -16.99
C SER A 147 24.08 -8.16 -17.86
N PRO A 148 24.49 -9.44 -17.88
CA PRO A 148 25.59 -9.89 -18.74
C PRO A 148 25.34 -9.61 -20.23
N PHE A 149 26.41 -9.39 -20.99
CA PHE A 149 26.34 -9.13 -22.43
C PHE A 149 27.18 -10.10 -23.23
N VAL A 150 26.80 -10.31 -24.50
CA VAL A 150 27.51 -11.21 -25.40
C VAL A 150 28.57 -10.45 -26.18
N TYR A 151 29.79 -10.98 -26.21
CA TYR A 151 30.85 -10.55 -27.11
C TYR A 151 31.61 -11.78 -27.63
N ARG A 152 31.79 -11.88 -28.96
CA ARG A 152 32.44 -13.03 -29.63
C ARG A 152 31.88 -14.40 -29.19
N GLY A 153 30.56 -14.48 -28.95
CA GLY A 153 29.88 -15.72 -28.56
C GLY A 153 30.00 -16.11 -27.08
N SER A 154 30.71 -15.33 -26.25
CA SER A 154 30.80 -15.53 -24.80
C SER A 154 30.07 -14.43 -24.04
N ARG A 155 29.58 -14.73 -22.83
CA ARG A 155 28.86 -13.77 -21.98
C ARG A 155 29.79 -13.16 -20.92
N PHE A 156 29.77 -11.85 -20.78
CA PHE A 156 30.62 -11.11 -19.84
C PHE A 156 29.76 -10.35 -18.84
N SER A 157 30.24 -10.26 -17.59
CA SER A 157 29.55 -9.49 -16.54
C SER A 157 29.52 -8.00 -16.91
N ALA A 158 28.46 -7.32 -16.52
CA ALA A 158 28.30 -5.88 -16.71
C ALA A 158 28.12 -5.13 -15.39
N ASP A 159 28.49 -5.76 -14.26
CA ASP A 159 28.57 -5.03 -13.00
C ASP A 159 29.58 -3.87 -13.10
N ALA A 160 29.38 -2.85 -12.29
CA ALA A 160 30.17 -1.62 -12.36
C ALA A 160 31.69 -1.86 -12.21
N GLY A 161 32.09 -2.86 -11.41
CA GLY A 161 33.49 -3.21 -11.21
C GLY A 161 34.08 -3.83 -12.48
N THR A 162 33.40 -4.81 -13.05
CA THR A 162 33.80 -5.46 -14.31
C THR A 162 33.87 -4.45 -15.46
N ILE A 163 32.88 -3.57 -15.60
CA ILE A 163 32.87 -2.54 -16.66
C ILE A 163 34.07 -1.58 -16.52
N ALA A 164 34.36 -1.12 -15.30
CA ALA A 164 35.52 -0.27 -15.04
C ALA A 164 36.84 -0.97 -15.36
N GLN A 165 36.95 -2.27 -15.01
CA GLN A 165 38.12 -3.07 -15.32
C GLN A 165 38.30 -3.29 -16.83
N ILE A 166 37.22 -3.61 -17.54
CA ILE A 166 37.21 -3.73 -19.01
C ILE A 166 37.71 -2.43 -19.65
N ALA A 167 37.20 -1.27 -19.20
CA ALA A 167 37.62 0.03 -19.71
C ALA A 167 39.12 0.32 -19.46
N SER A 168 39.61 0.04 -18.25
CA SER A 168 41.03 0.22 -17.91
C SER A 168 41.95 -0.70 -18.73
N MET A 169 41.56 -1.97 -18.91
CA MET A 169 42.33 -2.92 -19.71
C MET A 169 42.33 -2.54 -21.20
N ALA A 170 41.23 -1.99 -21.73
CA ALA A 170 41.17 -1.48 -23.09
C ALA A 170 42.08 -0.25 -23.29
N GLN A 171 42.22 0.63 -22.29
CA GLN A 171 43.18 1.74 -22.34
C GLN A 171 44.62 1.22 -22.41
N LEU A 172 44.99 0.25 -21.59
CA LEU A 172 46.32 -0.38 -21.62
C LEU A 172 46.58 -1.10 -22.95
N ALA A 173 45.58 -1.82 -23.48
CA ALA A 173 45.65 -2.47 -24.77
C ALA A 173 45.91 -1.47 -25.91
N ALA A 174 45.23 -0.32 -25.90
CA ALA A 174 45.42 0.73 -26.88
C ALA A 174 46.84 1.34 -26.83
N VAL A 175 47.39 1.55 -25.62
CA VAL A 175 48.77 2.03 -25.43
C VAL A 175 49.78 1.00 -25.91
N ALA A 176 49.62 -0.28 -25.54
CA ALA A 176 50.51 -1.35 -25.99
C ALA A 176 50.53 -1.46 -27.52
N LYS A 177 49.36 -1.35 -28.15
CA LYS A 177 49.23 -1.32 -29.62
C LYS A 177 50.00 -0.15 -30.25
N LEU A 178 49.87 1.06 -29.70
CA LEU A 178 50.59 2.24 -30.19
C LEU A 178 52.11 2.14 -30.00
N ALA A 179 52.55 1.49 -28.92
CA ALA A 179 53.96 1.27 -28.62
C ALA A 179 54.55 0.01 -29.31
N GLU A 180 53.76 -0.65 -30.17
CA GLU A 180 54.10 -1.90 -30.84
C GLU A 180 54.56 -3.01 -29.87
N GLN A 181 54.01 -3.00 -28.64
CA GLN A 181 54.28 -4.00 -27.62
C GLN A 181 53.28 -5.16 -27.71
N PRO A 182 53.69 -6.40 -27.43
CA PRO A 182 52.77 -7.51 -27.32
C PRO A 182 51.78 -7.29 -26.17
N TYR A 183 50.51 -7.59 -26.40
CA TYR A 183 49.45 -7.52 -25.39
C TYR A 183 48.63 -8.80 -25.41
N THR A 184 48.34 -9.34 -24.22
CA THR A 184 47.43 -10.47 -24.06
C THR A 184 46.75 -10.36 -22.70
N ALA A 185 45.44 -10.56 -22.69
CA ALA A 185 44.64 -10.66 -21.46
C ALA A 185 43.80 -11.95 -21.50
N ILE A 186 43.72 -12.65 -20.38
CA ILE A 186 42.78 -13.77 -20.19
C ILE A 186 41.62 -13.23 -19.37
N TRP A 187 40.41 -13.41 -19.88
CA TRP A 187 39.18 -12.97 -19.22
C TRP A 187 38.22 -14.14 -19.07
N THR A 188 37.76 -14.39 -17.86
CA THR A 188 36.77 -15.44 -17.60
C THR A 188 35.36 -14.90 -17.85
N SER A 189 34.63 -15.53 -18.76
CA SER A 189 33.21 -15.27 -19.00
C SER A 189 32.36 -15.63 -17.79
N VAL A 190 31.11 -15.17 -17.73
CA VAL A 190 30.17 -15.57 -16.67
C VAL A 190 29.84 -17.07 -16.69
N ASP A 191 30.11 -17.73 -17.80
CA ASP A 191 29.95 -19.17 -18.01
C ASP A 191 31.19 -19.98 -17.54
N GLY A 192 32.20 -19.31 -16.98
CA GLY A 192 33.43 -19.95 -16.50
C GLY A 192 34.42 -20.32 -17.62
N VAL A 193 34.19 -19.85 -18.85
CA VAL A 193 35.08 -20.06 -19.99
C VAL A 193 36.11 -18.94 -20.05
N ASP A 194 37.39 -19.28 -20.06
CA ASP A 194 38.49 -18.34 -20.28
C ASP A 194 38.61 -17.96 -21.75
N VAL A 195 38.54 -16.67 -22.02
CA VAL A 195 38.69 -16.08 -23.36
C VAL A 195 39.96 -15.25 -23.41
N THR A 196 40.83 -15.54 -24.37
CA THR A 196 42.05 -14.75 -24.59
C THR A 196 41.78 -13.60 -25.55
N PHE A 197 42.17 -12.40 -25.13
CA PHE A 197 42.08 -11.17 -25.92
C PHE A 197 43.46 -10.64 -26.26
N ASP A 198 43.64 -10.32 -27.55
CA ASP A 198 44.66 -9.41 -28.04
C ASP A 198 44.22 -7.96 -27.81
N ALA A 199 45.05 -6.99 -28.23
CA ALA A 199 44.77 -5.58 -28.02
C ALA A 199 43.43 -5.16 -28.68
N ASP A 200 43.16 -5.63 -29.90
CA ASP A 200 41.92 -5.31 -30.62
C ASP A 200 40.69 -5.98 -30.01
N GLY A 201 40.83 -7.20 -29.49
CA GLY A 201 39.78 -7.89 -28.75
C GLY A 201 39.39 -7.20 -27.45
N MET A 202 40.38 -6.69 -26.69
CA MET A 202 40.12 -5.97 -25.44
C MET A 202 39.42 -4.62 -25.70
N VAL A 203 39.87 -3.88 -26.72
CA VAL A 203 39.18 -2.64 -27.14
C VAL A 203 37.76 -2.94 -27.62
N GLY A 204 37.58 -3.99 -28.42
CA GLY A 204 36.26 -4.41 -28.90
C GLY A 204 35.31 -4.85 -27.79
N LEU A 205 35.81 -5.54 -26.74
CA LEU A 205 35.01 -5.92 -25.57
C LEU A 205 34.53 -4.66 -24.82
N ALA A 206 35.39 -3.66 -24.65
CA ALA A 206 35.01 -2.39 -24.02
C ALA A 206 34.00 -1.59 -24.86
N MET A 207 34.14 -1.58 -26.18
CA MET A 207 33.16 -0.95 -27.08
C MET A 207 31.80 -1.65 -27.00
N ALA A 208 31.77 -2.98 -27.06
CA ALA A 208 30.54 -3.76 -26.94
C ALA A 208 29.84 -3.52 -25.59
N ALA A 209 30.61 -3.36 -24.51
CA ALA A 209 30.06 -2.99 -23.21
C ALA A 209 29.45 -1.57 -23.22
N ALA A 210 30.12 -0.61 -23.85
CA ALA A 210 29.68 0.79 -23.92
C ALA A 210 28.45 1.00 -24.83
N GLU A 211 28.35 0.27 -25.94
CA GLU A 211 27.25 0.38 -26.91
C GLU A 211 25.86 0.07 -26.32
N ARG A 212 25.81 -0.65 -25.19
CA ARG A 212 24.57 -0.97 -24.48
C ARG A 212 23.94 0.23 -23.78
N GLN A 213 24.77 1.19 -23.35
CA GLN A 213 24.28 2.37 -22.63
C GLN A 213 23.31 3.20 -23.48
N PRO A 214 23.68 3.67 -24.69
CA PRO A 214 22.76 4.44 -25.53
C PRO A 214 21.42 3.74 -25.79
N ALA A 215 21.44 2.43 -26.09
CA ALA A 215 20.23 1.66 -26.37
C ALA A 215 19.28 1.61 -25.15
N ALA A 216 19.80 1.29 -23.96
CA ALA A 216 18.99 1.23 -22.74
C ALA A 216 18.41 2.61 -22.37
N TYR A 217 19.19 3.68 -22.49
CA TYR A 217 18.71 5.05 -22.21
C TYR A 217 17.69 5.54 -23.25
N GLN A 218 17.86 5.16 -24.51
CA GLN A 218 16.89 5.48 -25.57
C GLN A 218 15.54 4.82 -25.29
N VAL A 219 15.53 3.52 -24.95
CA VAL A 219 14.31 2.81 -24.55
C VAL A 219 13.68 3.47 -23.33
N ALA A 220 14.46 3.74 -22.27
CA ALA A 220 13.95 4.39 -21.07
C ALA A 220 13.31 5.76 -21.38
N THR A 221 13.92 6.55 -22.26
CA THR A 221 13.40 7.86 -22.67
C THR A 221 12.06 7.72 -23.40
N GLN A 222 11.95 6.79 -24.34
CA GLN A 222 10.70 6.53 -25.08
C GLN A 222 9.58 6.09 -24.14
N LEU A 223 9.87 5.20 -23.18
CA LEU A 223 8.88 4.75 -22.20
C LEU A 223 8.45 5.88 -21.27
N LYS A 224 9.38 6.73 -20.81
CA LYS A 224 9.05 7.90 -19.97
C LYS A 224 8.17 8.92 -20.70
N ASN A 225 8.39 9.13 -22.00
CA ASN A 225 7.50 9.98 -22.79
C ASN A 225 6.09 9.41 -22.86
N ARG A 226 5.94 8.09 -23.08
CA ARG A 226 4.63 7.41 -23.05
C ARG A 226 3.96 7.51 -21.68
N ILE A 227 4.72 7.39 -20.59
CA ILE A 227 4.23 7.59 -19.21
C ILE A 227 3.69 9.01 -19.03
N ALA A 228 4.41 10.02 -19.53
CA ALA A 228 3.98 11.42 -19.44
C ALA A 228 2.68 11.71 -20.20
N GLU A 229 2.39 10.95 -21.26
CA GLU A 229 1.16 11.08 -22.05
C GLU A 229 -0.03 10.28 -21.49
N ALA A 230 0.23 9.21 -20.71
CA ALA A 230 -0.78 8.31 -20.18
C ALA A 230 -1.79 9.02 -19.27
N GLN A 231 -3.09 8.89 -19.53
CA GLN A 231 -4.16 9.59 -18.78
C GLN A 231 -4.88 8.70 -17.76
N ASP A 232 -4.66 7.40 -17.83
CA ASP A 232 -5.33 6.41 -17.02
C ASP A 232 -4.38 5.25 -16.65
N GLU A 233 -4.86 4.38 -15.78
CA GLU A 233 -4.12 3.22 -15.32
C GLU A 233 -3.80 2.25 -16.45
N ALA A 234 -4.74 2.01 -17.37
CA ALA A 234 -4.56 1.07 -18.47
C ALA A 234 -3.42 1.50 -19.42
N ALA A 235 -3.34 2.78 -19.74
CA ALA A 235 -2.26 3.36 -20.55
C ALA A 235 -0.90 3.20 -19.87
N LEU A 236 -0.83 3.36 -18.54
CA LEU A 236 0.40 3.13 -17.79
C LEU A 236 0.80 1.64 -17.75
N THR A 237 -0.15 0.73 -17.53
CA THR A 237 0.11 -0.71 -17.57
C THR A 237 0.64 -1.18 -18.93
N ALA A 238 0.25 -0.51 -20.02
CA ALA A 238 0.74 -0.80 -21.37
C ALA A 238 2.19 -0.32 -21.63
N VAL A 239 2.79 0.46 -20.72
CA VAL A 239 4.19 0.86 -20.81
C VAL A 239 5.07 -0.26 -20.25
N VAL A 240 5.57 -1.10 -21.16
CA VAL A 240 6.41 -2.26 -20.82
C VAL A 240 7.77 -2.13 -21.49
N TRP A 241 8.81 -2.52 -20.77
CA TRP A 241 10.15 -2.65 -21.34
C TRP A 241 10.16 -3.73 -22.44
N PRO A 242 10.68 -3.45 -23.66
CA PRO A 242 10.74 -4.44 -24.73
C PRO A 242 11.49 -5.70 -24.30
N GLN A 243 11.03 -6.88 -24.71
CA GLN A 243 11.81 -8.11 -24.52
C GLN A 243 13.04 -8.08 -25.43
N GLU A 244 14.19 -8.50 -24.89
CA GLU A 244 15.45 -8.67 -25.63
C GLU A 244 15.44 -9.93 -26.50
#